data_AF-A0AAU7DT54-F1
#
_entry.id   AF-A0AAU7DT54-F1
#
_cell.length_a   1.000
_cell.length_b   1.000
_cell.length_c   1.000
_cell.angle_alpha   90.00
_cell.angle_beta   90.00
_cell.angle_gamma   90.00
#
_symmetry.space_group_name_H-M   'P 1'
#
loop_
_entity.id
_entity.type
_entity.pdbx_description
1 polymer ?
#
loop_
_entity_poly.entity_id
_entity_poly.type
_entity_poly.pdbx_seq_one_letter_code
_entity_poly.pdbx_strand_id
1 'polypeptide(L)'
;MQVPGLTSTTFVKPTYLDLAFIHSGHVYIRLLARNHWKLASAEFHVTDRAAIIETLSHWSSGTFSESVQEPYVTPITTHDYRNGFKAVLSEGEYQSTQSFAPTWEPLQSAFTRGLAGGRGIEDPEAASSFAHEAAQQFAAFFTATQKLCKAQLATGQYGHVLAGYLETTMSKVAPSDQSYYHEWQQTIGAELRGREYLRLAQDPQVRHFYCAILSRGQQLYNWSQMRSRLGISSSFEDRM
;
A
#
# COMPACT_ATOMS: atom_id res chain seq x y z
N MET A 1 -25.61 47.39 10.58
CA MET A 1 -25.01 46.18 11.17
C MET A 1 -24.95 45.12 10.08
N GLN A 2 -23.79 44.91 9.48
CA GLN A 2 -23.53 43.76 8.61
C GLN A 2 -23.01 42.64 9.50
N VAL A 3 -23.55 41.43 9.32
CA VAL A 3 -23.04 40.21 9.95
C VAL A 3 -21.90 39.68 9.06
N PRO A 4 -20.64 39.67 9.51
CA PRO A 4 -19.56 39.02 8.80
C PRO A 4 -19.45 37.57 9.29
N GLY A 5 -19.57 36.60 8.38
CA GLY A 5 -19.39 35.20 8.75
C GLY A 5 -20.04 34.20 7.81
N LEU A 6 -19.87 34.35 6.49
CA LEU A 6 -19.91 33.17 5.64
C LEU A 6 -18.56 32.47 5.81
N THR A 7 -18.54 31.43 6.65
CA THR A 7 -17.42 30.48 6.68
C THR A 7 -17.27 29.92 5.28
N SER A 8 -16.24 30.36 4.56
CA SER A 8 -15.81 29.74 3.31
C SER A 8 -15.48 28.29 3.63
N THR A 9 -16.37 27.37 3.29
CA THR A 9 -16.11 25.94 3.35
C THR A 9 -15.01 25.65 2.34
N THR A 10 -13.76 25.55 2.79
CA THR A 10 -12.64 25.24 1.90
C THR A 10 -12.84 23.81 1.42
N PHE A 11 -13.11 23.63 0.14
CA PHE A 11 -13.27 22.30 -0.45
C PHE A 11 -11.90 21.62 -0.58
N VAL A 12 -11.80 20.40 -0.05
CA VAL A 12 -10.56 19.62 -0.13
C VAL A 12 -10.62 18.66 -1.30
N LYS A 13 -9.72 18.86 -2.26
CA LYS A 13 -9.59 18.03 -3.45
C LYS A 13 -8.89 16.69 -3.11
N PRO A 14 -9.45 15.53 -3.50
CA PRO A 14 -8.75 14.26 -3.39
C PRO A 14 -7.53 14.20 -4.31
N THR A 15 -6.43 13.63 -3.82
CA THR A 15 -5.19 13.47 -4.59
C THR A 15 -4.66 12.03 -4.59
N TYR A 16 -5.14 11.16 -3.70
CA TYR A 16 -4.76 9.75 -3.68
C TYR A 16 -5.94 8.82 -3.39
N LEU A 17 -5.86 7.60 -3.94
CA LEU A 17 -6.62 6.44 -3.48
C LEU A 17 -5.62 5.40 -2.97
N ASP A 18 -5.64 5.12 -1.67
CA ASP A 18 -4.82 4.06 -1.08
C ASP A 18 -5.65 2.80 -0.89
N LEU A 19 -5.11 1.67 -1.35
CA LEU A 19 -5.81 0.41 -1.46
C LEU A 19 -5.00 -0.66 -0.73
N ALA A 20 -5.67 -1.40 0.15
CA ALA A 20 -5.08 -2.55 0.80
C ALA A 20 -5.96 -3.78 0.54
N PHE A 21 -5.38 -4.81 -0.07
CA PHE A 21 -6.03 -6.08 -0.34
C PHE A 21 -5.57 -7.11 0.68
N ILE A 22 -6.50 -7.92 1.18
CA ILE A 22 -6.19 -9.07 2.05
C ILE A 22 -6.57 -10.39 1.38
N HIS A 23 -6.01 -11.49 1.87
CA HIS A 23 -6.14 -12.81 1.25
C HIS A 23 -7.59 -13.29 1.09
N SER A 24 -8.52 -12.77 1.90
CA SER A 24 -9.95 -13.11 1.87
C SER A 24 -10.71 -12.49 0.70
N GLY A 25 -10.06 -11.67 -0.13
CA GLY A 25 -10.73 -10.96 -1.23
C GLY A 25 -11.34 -9.63 -0.80
N HIS A 26 -11.13 -9.19 0.43
CA HIS A 26 -11.55 -7.85 0.83
C HIS A 26 -10.50 -6.80 0.44
N VAL A 27 -10.99 -5.63 0.05
CA VAL A 27 -10.21 -4.43 -0.25
C VAL A 27 -10.68 -3.30 0.67
N TYR A 28 -9.73 -2.69 1.36
CA TYR A 28 -9.94 -1.46 2.10
C TYR A 28 -9.44 -0.29 1.27
N ILE A 29 -10.30 0.68 1.05
CA ILE A 29 -10.07 1.84 0.19
C ILE A 29 -10.06 3.08 1.05
N ARG A 30 -9.04 3.91 0.90
CA ARG A 30 -8.95 5.24 1.52
C ARG A 30 -8.83 6.31 0.45
N LEU A 31 -9.73 7.29 0.51
CA LEU A 31 -9.62 8.51 -0.27
C LEU A 31 -8.85 9.54 0.53
N LEU A 32 -7.75 10.06 -0.03
CA LEU A 32 -6.86 10.99 0.65
C LEU A 32 -6.68 12.29 -0.14
N ALA A 33 -6.45 13.38 0.58
CA ALA A 33 -6.03 14.68 0.04
C ALA A 33 -4.51 14.89 0.13
N ARG A 34 -4.05 16.09 -0.29
CA ARG A 34 -2.66 16.53 -0.09
C ARG A 34 -2.26 16.40 1.39
N ASN A 35 -0.99 16.06 1.64
CA ASN A 35 -0.46 15.73 2.97
C ASN A 35 -1.07 14.46 3.61
N HIS A 36 -1.70 13.61 2.79
CA HIS A 36 -2.26 12.32 3.18
C HIS A 36 -3.40 12.38 4.22
N TRP A 37 -4.19 13.46 4.22
CA TRP A 37 -5.39 13.57 5.06
C TRP A 37 -6.48 12.64 4.54
N LYS A 38 -7.11 11.87 5.44
CA LYS A 38 -8.19 10.95 5.11
C LYS A 38 -9.49 11.72 4.89
N LEU A 39 -10.06 11.64 3.69
CA LEU A 39 -11.36 12.23 3.35
C LEU A 39 -12.50 11.24 3.58
N ALA A 40 -12.29 10.00 3.13
CA ALA A 40 -13.27 8.92 3.26
C ALA A 40 -12.55 7.56 3.26
N SER A 41 -13.25 6.54 3.74
CA SER A 41 -12.78 5.16 3.67
C SER A 41 -13.95 4.19 3.60
N ALA A 42 -13.75 3.07 2.93
CA ALA A 42 -14.73 2.00 2.86
C ALA A 42 -14.06 0.65 2.63
N GLU A 43 -14.79 -0.42 2.96
CA GLU A 43 -14.33 -1.80 2.83
C GLU A 43 -15.35 -2.59 2.01
N PHE A 44 -14.85 -3.38 1.07
CA PHE A 44 -15.68 -4.22 0.21
C PHE A 44 -15.00 -5.56 -0.04
N HIS A 45 -15.80 -6.58 -0.37
CA HIS A 45 -15.26 -7.70 -1.11
C HIS A 45 -15.00 -7.26 -2.57
N VAL A 46 -13.89 -7.67 -3.19
CA VAL A 46 -13.48 -7.23 -4.54
C VAL A 46 -14.49 -7.63 -5.64
N THR A 47 -15.39 -8.56 -5.35
CA THR A 47 -16.46 -8.98 -6.27
C THR A 47 -17.76 -8.20 -6.08
N ASP A 48 -17.89 -7.40 -5.02
CA ASP A 48 -19.06 -6.56 -4.79
C ASP A 48 -18.99 -5.29 -5.65
N ARG A 49 -19.19 -5.48 -6.95
CA ARG A 49 -19.08 -4.41 -7.93
C ARG A 49 -20.09 -3.30 -7.67
N ALA A 50 -21.29 -3.64 -7.21
CA ALA A 50 -22.35 -2.67 -6.96
C ALA A 50 -21.96 -1.70 -5.84
N ALA A 51 -21.51 -2.22 -4.69
CA ALA A 51 -21.10 -1.39 -3.56
C ALA A 51 -19.86 -0.53 -3.87
N ILE A 52 -18.90 -1.09 -4.60
CA ILE A 52 -17.70 -0.34 -5.05
C ILE A 52 -18.11 0.81 -5.98
N ILE A 53 -18.96 0.53 -6.98
CA ILE A 53 -19.43 1.55 -7.93
C ILE A 53 -20.18 2.65 -7.19
N GLU A 54 -21.17 2.29 -6.36
CA GLU A 54 -21.97 3.23 -5.59
C GLU A 54 -21.09 4.15 -4.74
N THR A 55 -20.13 3.58 -4.02
CA THR A 55 -19.24 4.34 -3.14
C THR A 55 -18.31 5.27 -3.92
N LEU A 56 -17.68 4.77 -4.99
CA LEU A 56 -16.76 5.58 -5.79
C LEU A 56 -17.51 6.68 -6.56
N SER A 57 -18.71 6.39 -7.06
CA SER A 57 -19.59 7.40 -7.66
C SER A 57 -20.01 8.46 -6.64
N HIS A 58 -20.39 8.05 -5.43
CA HIS A 58 -20.70 8.97 -4.35
C HIS A 58 -19.49 9.88 -4.04
N TRP A 59 -18.29 9.31 -3.91
CA TRP A 59 -17.06 10.06 -3.65
C TRP A 59 -16.68 11.00 -4.81
N SER A 60 -16.92 10.63 -6.06
CA SER A 60 -16.72 11.51 -7.21
C SER A 60 -17.72 12.66 -7.26
N SER A 61 -18.96 12.44 -6.83
CA SER A 61 -20.00 13.47 -6.80
C SER A 61 -19.95 14.37 -5.55
N GLY A 62 -19.21 13.97 -4.52
CA GLY A 62 -19.25 14.56 -3.20
C GLY A 62 -18.32 15.78 -3.04
N THR A 63 -18.76 16.72 -2.22
CA THR A 63 -17.90 17.76 -1.65
C THR A 63 -17.39 17.31 -0.28
N PHE A 64 -16.08 17.12 -0.13
CA PHE A 64 -15.48 16.75 1.15
C PHE A 64 -15.22 18.00 1.98
N SER A 65 -15.92 18.15 3.11
CA SER A 65 -15.65 19.21 4.08
C SER A 65 -14.40 18.89 4.91
N GLU A 66 -13.65 19.93 5.32
CA GLU A 66 -12.44 19.82 6.15
C GLU A 66 -12.63 19.10 7.51
N SER A 67 -13.86 18.78 7.90
CA SER A 67 -14.25 18.39 9.26
C SER A 67 -13.86 16.97 9.70
N VAL A 68 -13.14 16.19 8.88
CA VAL A 68 -12.56 14.90 9.31
C VAL A 68 -11.05 14.92 9.11
N GLN A 69 -10.37 15.83 9.82
CA GLN A 69 -8.91 15.78 9.96
C GLN A 69 -8.52 14.62 10.88
N GLU A 70 -8.51 13.40 10.36
CA GLU A 70 -7.73 12.34 10.98
C GLU A 70 -6.29 12.42 10.43
N PRO A 71 -5.28 12.65 11.29
CA PRO A 71 -3.90 12.59 10.86
C PRO A 71 -3.61 11.21 10.25
N TYR A 72 -2.78 11.18 9.20
CA TYR A 72 -2.31 9.99 8.46
C TYR A 72 -1.86 8.78 9.34
N VAL A 73 -1.65 9.03 10.62
CA VAL A 73 -1.11 8.10 11.62
C VAL A 73 -2.13 7.06 12.08
N THR A 74 -3.40 7.06 11.64
CA THR A 74 -4.22 5.87 11.84
C THR A 74 -3.85 4.85 10.75
N PRO A 75 -2.97 3.85 11.04
CA PRO A 75 -2.82 2.71 10.14
C PRO A 75 -4.21 2.12 9.91
N ILE A 76 -4.40 1.40 8.82
CA ILE A 76 -5.59 0.57 8.66
C ILE A 76 -5.69 -0.28 9.94
N THR A 77 -6.65 0.06 10.80
CA THR A 77 -6.60 -0.26 12.24
C THR A 77 -6.84 -1.74 12.52
N THR A 78 -7.44 -2.42 11.54
CA THR A 78 -7.52 -3.86 11.48
C THR A 78 -6.15 -4.44 11.13
N HIS A 79 -5.60 -5.23 12.06
CA HIS A 79 -4.32 -5.94 11.95
C HIS A 79 -4.11 -6.60 10.57
N ASP A 80 -5.18 -7.11 9.97
CA ASP A 80 -5.17 -7.85 8.71
C ASP A 80 -4.65 -7.03 7.52
N TYR A 81 -5.04 -5.77 7.42
CA TYR A 81 -4.67 -4.92 6.27
C TYR A 81 -3.29 -4.30 6.39
N ARG A 82 -2.72 -4.22 7.61
CA ARG A 82 -1.30 -3.86 7.78
C ARG A 82 -0.39 -4.83 7.03
N ASN A 83 -0.81 -6.09 6.99
CA ASN A 83 -0.11 -7.18 6.33
C ASN A 83 -0.65 -7.47 4.92
N GLY A 84 -1.59 -6.67 4.41
CA GLY A 84 -2.16 -6.79 3.07
C GLY A 84 -1.24 -6.28 1.96
N PHE A 85 -1.61 -6.60 0.71
CA PHE A 85 -0.98 -6.05 -0.49
C PHE A 85 -1.46 -4.61 -0.70
N LYS A 86 -0.54 -3.66 -0.89
CA LYS A 86 -0.89 -2.23 -1.01
C LYS A 86 -0.68 -1.73 -2.43
N ALA A 87 -1.66 -0.98 -2.93
CA ALA A 87 -1.59 -0.24 -4.20
C ALA A 87 -2.06 1.20 -3.97
N VAL A 88 -1.53 2.15 -4.73
CA VAL A 88 -1.86 3.58 -4.60
C VAL A 88 -2.14 4.17 -5.98
N LEU A 89 -3.24 4.90 -6.10
CA LEU A 89 -3.51 5.84 -7.19
C LEU A 89 -3.16 7.25 -6.75
N SER A 90 -2.58 8.06 -7.62
CA SER A 90 -2.25 9.45 -7.30
C SER A 90 -2.42 10.43 -8.45
N GLU A 91 -2.72 11.70 -8.17
CA GLU A 91 -2.73 12.78 -9.16
C GLU A 91 -1.27 13.13 -9.61
N GLY A 92 -0.63 12.26 -10.39
CA GLY A 92 0.74 12.44 -10.87
C GLY A 92 1.42 11.12 -11.29
N GLU A 93 2.64 11.20 -11.82
CA GLU A 93 3.50 10.03 -12.01
C GLU A 93 3.85 9.46 -10.63
N TYR A 94 3.00 8.57 -10.13
CA TYR A 94 3.43 7.66 -9.10
C TYR A 94 4.40 6.70 -9.77
N GLN A 95 5.70 6.85 -9.50
CA GLN A 95 6.66 5.77 -9.72
C GLN A 95 6.26 4.64 -8.76
N SER A 96 5.28 3.86 -9.17
CA SER A 96 5.05 2.53 -8.63
C SER A 96 6.37 1.79 -8.82
N THR A 97 7.16 1.72 -7.75
CA THR A 97 8.32 0.82 -7.66
C THR A 97 7.90 -0.65 -7.71
N GLN A 98 6.59 -0.93 -7.78
CA GLN A 98 6.03 -2.26 -7.93
C GLN A 98 5.98 -2.65 -9.41
N SER A 99 7.09 -3.17 -9.91
CA SER A 99 7.24 -3.67 -11.30
C SER A 99 6.46 -4.95 -11.61
N PHE A 100 5.65 -5.47 -10.69
CA PHE A 100 5.10 -6.84 -10.75
C PHE A 100 3.57 -6.93 -10.80
N ALA A 101 2.85 -5.81 -10.79
CA ALA A 101 1.40 -5.79 -10.97
C ALA A 101 1.03 -5.65 -12.46
N PRO A 102 -0.09 -6.24 -12.94
CA PRO A 102 -0.67 -5.84 -14.23
C PRO A 102 -0.88 -4.32 -14.24
N THR A 103 -0.62 -3.69 -15.39
CA THR A 103 -0.47 -2.23 -15.50
C THR A 103 -1.68 -1.50 -14.93
N TRP A 104 -1.45 -0.82 -13.81
CA TRP A 104 -2.39 0.07 -13.12
C TRP A 104 -2.63 1.39 -13.87
N GLU A 105 -1.94 1.61 -14.99
CA GLU A 105 -1.92 2.85 -15.75
C GLU A 105 -3.30 3.30 -16.28
N PRO A 106 -4.17 2.41 -16.83
CA PRO A 106 -5.49 2.84 -17.30
C PRO A 106 -6.35 3.38 -16.14
N LEU A 107 -6.32 2.67 -15.01
CA LEU A 107 -7.04 3.05 -13.80
C LEU A 107 -6.48 4.34 -13.18
N GLN A 108 -5.16 4.54 -13.26
CA GLN A 108 -4.51 5.77 -12.83
C GLN A 108 -4.94 6.98 -13.66
N SER A 109 -5.03 6.83 -14.98
CA SER A 109 -5.60 7.85 -15.86
C SER A 109 -7.08 8.12 -15.56
N ALA A 110 -7.87 7.07 -15.35
CA ALA A 110 -9.29 7.19 -15.01
C ALA A 110 -9.51 7.90 -13.67
N PHE A 111 -8.70 7.62 -12.66
CA PHE A 111 -8.71 8.30 -11.36
C PHE A 111 -8.46 9.81 -11.50
N THR A 112 -7.45 10.20 -12.28
CA THR A 112 -7.13 11.61 -12.51
C THR A 112 -8.26 12.34 -13.23
N ARG A 113 -8.96 11.69 -14.16
CA ARG A 113 -10.11 12.29 -14.86
C ARG A 113 -11.37 12.35 -14.00
N GLY A 114 -11.72 11.26 -13.32
CA GLY A 114 -13.03 11.09 -12.68
C GLY A 114 -13.10 11.43 -11.19
N LEU A 115 -11.98 11.45 -10.47
CA LEU A 115 -11.95 11.68 -9.02
C LEU A 115 -11.00 12.82 -8.64
N ALA A 116 -9.72 12.68 -8.96
CA ALA A 116 -8.72 13.70 -8.66
C ALA A 116 -8.73 14.89 -9.63
N GLY A 117 -9.62 14.93 -10.63
CA GLY A 117 -9.79 16.12 -11.47
C GLY A 117 -10.55 17.24 -10.74
N GLY A 118 -11.25 16.92 -9.63
CA GLY A 118 -12.20 17.83 -8.98
C GLY A 118 -13.45 18.12 -9.82
N ARG A 119 -13.58 17.45 -10.97
CA ARG A 119 -14.66 17.64 -11.94
C ARG A 119 -15.80 16.64 -11.77
N GLY A 120 -15.81 15.76 -10.77
CA GLY A 120 -16.86 14.73 -10.71
C GLY A 120 -18.29 15.29 -10.59
N ILE A 121 -18.46 16.51 -10.08
CA ILE A 121 -19.72 17.27 -10.12
C ILE A 121 -19.99 17.85 -11.53
N GLU A 122 -18.95 18.27 -12.23
CA GLU A 122 -19.01 18.89 -13.57
C GLU A 122 -19.06 17.86 -14.71
N ASP A 123 -18.62 16.63 -14.46
CA ASP A 123 -18.50 15.52 -15.41
C ASP A 123 -18.94 14.19 -14.75
N PRO A 124 -20.26 13.97 -14.60
CA PRO A 124 -20.82 12.75 -14.01
C PRO A 124 -20.49 11.49 -14.83
N GLU A 125 -20.27 11.63 -16.15
CA GLU A 125 -19.92 10.51 -17.02
C GLU A 125 -18.51 10.01 -16.73
N ALA A 126 -17.52 10.91 -16.58
CA ALA A 126 -16.17 10.52 -16.19
C ALA A 126 -16.11 9.90 -14.79
N ALA A 127 -16.90 10.43 -13.84
CA ALA A 127 -17.05 9.89 -12.50
C ALA A 127 -17.61 8.45 -12.53
N SER A 128 -18.69 8.24 -13.29
CA SER A 128 -19.30 6.92 -13.46
C SER A 128 -18.34 5.94 -14.16
N SER A 129 -17.68 6.37 -15.23
CA SER A 129 -16.71 5.55 -15.96
C SER A 129 -15.56 5.10 -15.05
N PHE A 130 -15.03 6.01 -14.23
CA PHE A 130 -13.99 5.66 -13.25
C PHE A 130 -14.48 4.61 -12.25
N ALA A 131 -15.66 4.80 -11.67
CA ALA A 131 -16.22 3.87 -10.69
C ALA A 131 -16.40 2.44 -11.27
N HIS A 132 -16.90 2.35 -12.50
CA HIS A 132 -17.08 1.08 -13.20
C HIS A 132 -15.74 0.40 -13.54
N GLU A 133 -14.78 1.17 -14.05
CA GLU A 133 -13.45 0.67 -14.39
C GLU A 133 -12.70 0.20 -13.13
N ALA A 134 -12.73 0.99 -12.05
CA ALA A 134 -12.12 0.64 -10.77
C ALA A 134 -12.66 -0.68 -10.21
N ALA A 135 -13.99 -0.85 -10.19
CA ALA A 135 -14.62 -2.08 -9.70
C ALA A 135 -14.19 -3.31 -10.51
N GLN A 136 -14.05 -3.19 -11.84
CA GLN A 136 -13.55 -4.28 -12.68
C GLN A 136 -12.06 -4.57 -12.42
N GLN A 137 -11.25 -3.52 -12.32
CA GLN A 137 -9.81 -3.63 -12.14
C GLN A 137 -9.43 -4.20 -10.77
N PHE A 138 -10.15 -3.88 -9.69
CA PHE A 138 -9.87 -4.45 -8.36
C PHE A 138 -10.00 -5.98 -8.36
N ALA A 139 -11.08 -6.50 -8.94
CA ALA A 139 -11.29 -7.95 -9.06
C ALA A 139 -10.24 -8.63 -9.95
N ALA A 140 -9.93 -8.02 -11.10
CA ALA A 140 -8.93 -8.52 -12.03
C ALA A 140 -7.53 -8.54 -11.41
N PHE A 141 -7.15 -7.44 -10.75
CA PHE A 141 -5.91 -7.28 -10.02
C PHE A 141 -5.75 -8.33 -8.92
N PHE A 142 -6.76 -8.48 -8.06
CA PHE A 142 -6.76 -9.47 -6.99
C PHE A 142 -6.58 -10.89 -7.53
N THR A 143 -7.34 -11.24 -8.57
CA THR A 143 -7.29 -12.57 -9.20
C THR A 143 -5.93 -12.86 -9.84
N ALA A 144 -5.37 -11.90 -10.59
CA ALA A 144 -4.06 -12.03 -11.21
C ALA A 144 -2.96 -12.25 -10.16
N THR A 145 -3.01 -11.47 -9.08
CA THR A 145 -2.06 -11.54 -7.98
C THR A 145 -2.16 -12.88 -7.24
N GLN A 146 -3.37 -13.39 -6.98
CA GLN A 146 -3.56 -14.72 -6.41
C GLN A 146 -3.08 -15.85 -7.31
N LYS A 147 -3.30 -15.76 -8.64
CA LYS A 147 -2.77 -16.75 -9.60
C LYS A 147 -1.25 -16.79 -9.56
N LEU A 148 -0.60 -15.62 -9.50
CA LEU A 148 0.85 -15.53 -9.39
C LEU A 148 1.35 -16.15 -8.07
N CYS A 149 0.69 -15.85 -6.94
CA CYS A 149 0.99 -16.51 -5.66
C CYS A 149 0.93 -18.03 -5.79
N LYS A 150 -0.17 -18.54 -6.35
CA LYS A 150 -0.38 -19.99 -6.51
C LYS A 150 0.69 -20.61 -7.38
N ALA A 151 1.04 -19.99 -8.50
CA ALA A 151 2.10 -20.48 -9.39
C ALA A 151 3.45 -20.56 -8.67
N GLN A 152 3.81 -19.54 -7.89
CA GLN A 152 5.07 -19.52 -7.13
C GLN A 152 5.10 -20.59 -6.03
N LEU A 153 3.96 -20.83 -5.38
CA LEU A 153 3.86 -21.79 -4.27
C LEU A 153 3.64 -23.23 -4.74
N ALA A 154 3.21 -23.46 -5.98
CA ALA A 154 2.91 -24.79 -6.51
C ALA A 154 4.11 -25.75 -6.49
N THR A 155 5.35 -25.21 -6.48
CA THR A 155 6.56 -26.01 -6.40
C THR A 155 6.83 -26.56 -4.98
N GLY A 156 6.12 -26.08 -3.95
CA GLY A 156 6.30 -26.45 -2.55
C GLY A 156 7.58 -25.94 -1.89
N GLN A 157 8.62 -25.64 -2.68
CA GLN A 157 9.93 -25.21 -2.19
C GLN A 157 9.90 -23.81 -1.58
N TYR A 158 9.02 -22.96 -2.08
CA TYR A 158 9.06 -21.53 -1.76
C TYR A 158 8.74 -21.24 -0.28
N GLY A 159 7.86 -22.03 0.34
CA GLY A 159 7.58 -21.92 1.78
C GLY A 159 8.82 -22.21 2.64
N HIS A 160 9.59 -23.25 2.28
CA HIS A 160 10.84 -23.59 2.97
C HIS A 160 11.92 -22.52 2.79
N VAL A 161 12.02 -21.94 1.60
CA VAL A 161 12.94 -20.82 1.33
C VAL A 161 12.61 -19.61 2.22
N LEU A 162 11.33 -19.23 2.34
CA LEU A 162 10.91 -18.14 3.23
C LEU A 162 11.21 -18.45 4.70
N ALA A 163 10.99 -19.69 5.14
CA ALA A 163 11.33 -20.10 6.50
C ALA A 163 12.85 -19.93 6.78
N GLY A 164 13.70 -20.39 5.85
CA GLY A 164 15.16 -20.24 5.96
C GLY A 164 15.61 -18.78 5.91
N TYR A 165 14.98 -17.94 5.10
CA TYR A 165 15.23 -16.49 5.10
C TYR A 165 14.88 -15.84 6.45
N LEU A 166 13.75 -16.22 7.05
CA LEU A 166 13.37 -15.71 8.36
C LEU A 166 14.38 -16.14 9.43
N GLU A 167 14.74 -17.42 9.46
CA GLU A 167 15.73 -17.97 10.39
C GLU A 167 17.08 -17.24 10.26
N THR A 168 17.57 -17.09 9.02
CA THR A 168 18.81 -16.36 8.71
C THR A 168 18.73 -14.93 9.23
N THR A 169 17.64 -14.20 8.94
CA THR A 169 17.44 -12.81 9.38
C THR A 169 17.34 -12.69 10.90
N MET A 170 16.79 -13.71 11.58
CA MET A 170 16.66 -13.73 13.04
C MET A 170 17.99 -14.04 13.74
N SER A 171 18.89 -14.79 13.10
CA SER A 171 20.17 -15.21 13.68
C SER A 171 21.24 -14.10 13.78
N LYS A 172 21.04 -12.96 13.11
CA LYS A 172 22.06 -11.91 12.90
C LYS A 172 21.68 -10.59 13.59
N VAL A 173 21.90 -10.53 14.89
CA VAL A 173 21.52 -9.38 15.74
C VAL A 173 22.58 -9.02 16.77
N ALA A 174 23.74 -9.67 16.72
CA ALA A 174 24.79 -9.40 17.67
C ALA A 174 25.50 -8.08 17.34
N PRO A 175 26.13 -7.41 18.32
CA PRO A 175 26.97 -6.23 18.06
C PRO A 175 28.11 -6.46 17.06
N SER A 176 28.46 -7.72 16.74
CA SER A 176 29.41 -8.11 15.69
C SER A 176 28.84 -8.01 14.27
N ASP A 177 27.52 -7.98 14.10
CA ASP A 177 26.83 -8.02 12.80
C ASP A 177 26.64 -6.60 12.22
N GLN A 178 27.66 -5.74 12.36
CA GLN A 178 27.51 -4.29 12.28
C GLN A 178 26.99 -3.75 10.94
N SER A 179 27.20 -4.50 9.86
CA SER A 179 26.81 -4.14 8.49
C SER A 179 25.70 -5.02 7.94
N TYR A 180 25.10 -5.87 8.77
CA TYR A 180 24.22 -6.94 8.30
C TYR A 180 22.97 -6.44 7.56
N TYR A 181 22.47 -5.25 7.88
CA TYR A 181 21.37 -4.66 7.10
C TYR A 181 21.70 -4.53 5.60
N HIS A 182 22.94 -4.14 5.25
CA HIS A 182 23.36 -4.00 3.86
C HIS A 182 23.47 -5.36 3.17
N GLU A 183 24.02 -6.37 3.86
CA GLU A 183 24.09 -7.75 3.36
C GLU A 183 22.69 -8.33 3.16
N TRP A 184 21.79 -8.15 4.13
CA TRP A 184 20.40 -8.55 4.03
C TRP A 184 19.72 -7.89 2.83
N GLN A 185 19.94 -6.59 2.62
CA GLN A 185 19.36 -5.84 1.50
C GLN A 185 19.85 -6.37 0.14
N GLN A 186 21.11 -6.78 0.04
CA GLN A 186 21.72 -7.32 -1.19
C GLN A 186 21.35 -8.78 -1.46
N THR A 187 20.89 -9.51 -0.44
CA THR A 187 20.53 -10.94 -0.53
C THR A 187 19.02 -11.14 -0.43
N ILE A 188 18.50 -11.36 0.78
CA ILE A 188 17.10 -11.65 1.06
C ILE A 188 16.20 -10.50 0.60
N GLY A 189 16.58 -9.25 0.87
CA GLY A 189 15.83 -8.07 0.46
C GLY A 189 15.73 -7.90 -1.06
N ALA A 190 16.79 -8.27 -1.79
CA ALA A 190 16.78 -8.25 -3.26
C ALA A 190 15.85 -9.35 -3.80
N GLU A 191 15.92 -10.56 -3.25
CA GLU A 191 15.04 -11.67 -3.62
C GLU A 191 13.57 -11.38 -3.35
N LEU A 192 13.24 -10.69 -2.26
CA LEU A 192 11.85 -10.40 -1.89
C LEU A 192 11.25 -9.18 -2.61
N ARG A 193 12.06 -8.40 -3.33
CA ARG A 193 11.61 -7.24 -4.10
C ARG A 193 10.67 -7.69 -5.22
N GLY A 194 9.48 -7.08 -5.32
CA GLY A 194 8.49 -7.45 -6.34
C GLY A 194 7.66 -8.69 -5.98
N ARG A 195 7.86 -9.27 -4.77
CA ARG A 195 7.12 -10.43 -4.29
C ARG A 195 6.04 -10.10 -3.26
N GLU A 196 5.60 -8.85 -3.26
CA GLU A 196 4.56 -8.34 -2.35
C GLU A 196 3.25 -9.12 -2.51
N TYR A 197 3.01 -9.72 -3.69
CA TYR A 197 1.88 -10.60 -3.96
C TYR A 197 1.72 -11.71 -2.91
N LEU A 198 2.82 -12.21 -2.32
CA LEU A 198 2.81 -13.27 -1.30
C LEU A 198 1.97 -12.92 -0.06
N ARG A 199 1.68 -11.64 0.17
CA ARG A 199 0.72 -11.19 1.20
C ARG A 199 -0.71 -11.68 0.96
N LEU A 200 -1.05 -12.04 -0.28
CA LEU A 200 -2.34 -12.61 -0.68
C LEU A 200 -2.32 -14.14 -0.80
N ALA A 201 -1.23 -14.81 -0.41
CA ALA A 201 -1.16 -16.27 -0.41
C ALA A 201 -2.28 -16.87 0.43
N GLN A 202 -2.86 -18.00 0.01
CA GLN A 202 -3.91 -18.69 0.77
C GLN A 202 -3.35 -19.35 2.04
N ASP A 203 -2.11 -19.82 1.99
CA ASP A 203 -1.40 -20.41 3.12
C ASP A 203 -1.05 -19.35 4.18
N PRO A 204 -1.61 -19.44 5.41
CA PRO A 204 -1.30 -18.52 6.50
C PRO A 204 0.17 -18.52 6.91
N GLN A 205 0.86 -19.64 6.80
CA GLN A 205 2.25 -19.78 7.21
C GLN A 205 3.19 -19.03 6.24
N VAL A 206 2.93 -19.15 4.94
CA VAL A 206 3.66 -18.36 3.92
C VAL A 206 3.48 -16.86 4.15
N ARG A 207 2.24 -16.41 4.39
CA ARG A 207 1.97 -15.00 4.72
C ARG A 207 2.75 -14.57 5.96
N HIS A 208 2.70 -15.40 7.01
CA HIS A 208 3.42 -15.13 8.26
C HIS A 208 4.92 -14.97 8.03
N PHE A 209 5.58 -15.92 7.35
CA PHE A 209 7.01 -15.86 7.08
C PHE A 209 7.37 -14.60 6.28
N TYR A 210 6.65 -14.33 5.19
CA TYR A 210 6.91 -13.15 4.38
C TYR A 210 6.79 -11.84 5.19
N CYS A 211 5.69 -11.67 5.93
CA CYS A 211 5.48 -10.50 6.78
C CYS A 211 6.52 -10.37 7.90
N ALA A 212 6.91 -11.49 8.52
CA ALA A 212 7.93 -11.51 9.57
C ALA A 212 9.30 -11.09 9.04
N ILE A 213 9.71 -11.59 7.87
CA ILE A 213 10.98 -11.20 7.24
C ILE A 213 11.00 -9.70 6.95
N LEU A 214 9.93 -9.14 6.38
CA LEU A 214 9.84 -7.71 6.10
C LEU A 214 9.87 -6.86 7.38
N SER A 215 9.11 -7.28 8.41
CA SER A 215 9.13 -6.61 9.71
C SER A 215 10.53 -6.61 10.31
N ARG A 216 11.24 -7.72 10.16
CA ARG A 216 12.60 -7.84 10.68
C ARG A 216 13.61 -7.00 9.88
N GLY A 217 13.50 -6.98 8.55
CA GLY A 217 14.28 -6.09 7.69
C GLY A 217 14.10 -4.61 8.08
N GLN A 218 12.87 -4.19 8.39
CA GLN A 218 12.59 -2.83 8.86
C GLN A 218 13.24 -2.55 10.23
N GLN A 219 13.24 -3.52 11.15
CA GLN A 219 13.94 -3.37 12.43
C GLN A 219 15.45 -3.23 12.22
N LEU A 220 16.04 -4.01 11.31
CA LEU A 220 17.46 -3.91 10.94
C LEU A 220 17.80 -2.54 10.33
N TYR A 221 16.95 -2.01 9.46
CA TYR A 221 17.09 -0.66 8.92
C TYR A 221 17.03 0.41 10.02
N ASN A 222 16.03 0.34 10.91
CA ASN A 222 15.90 1.32 11.98
C ASN A 222 17.12 1.30 12.92
N TRP A 223 17.63 0.11 13.21
CA TRP A 223 18.84 -0.08 14.00
C TRP A 223 20.08 0.50 13.30
N SER A 224 20.27 0.23 12.01
CA SER A 224 21.40 0.78 11.25
C SER A 224 21.36 2.31 11.20
N GLN A 225 20.18 2.89 10.97
CA GLN A 225 19.96 4.35 11.00
C GLN A 225 20.23 4.96 12.38
N MET A 226 19.76 4.32 13.46
CA MET A 226 20.02 4.77 14.83
C MET A 226 21.53 4.81 15.11
N ARG A 227 22.27 3.78 14.69
CA ARG A 227 23.73 3.75 14.86
C ARG A 227 24.45 4.84 14.08
N SER A 228 24.08 5.07 12.83
CA SER A 228 24.62 6.17 12.03
C SER A 228 24.39 7.53 12.70
N ARG A 229 23.20 7.75 13.26
CA ARG A 229 22.87 9.00 13.99
C ARG A 229 23.65 9.16 15.30
N LEU A 230 23.98 8.06 15.97
CA LEU A 230 24.74 8.06 17.21
C LEU A 230 26.27 8.16 16.99
N GLY A 231 26.74 8.30 15.74
CA GLY A 231 28.16 8.38 15.44
C GLY A 231 28.92 7.08 15.74
N ILE A 232 28.22 5.97 15.95
CA ILE A 232 28.81 4.63 16.10
C ILE A 232 29.10 4.10 14.69
N SER A 233 29.96 4.83 13.98
CA SER A 233 30.57 4.40 12.73
C SER A 233 31.49 3.22 13.06
N SER A 234 31.35 2.12 12.34
CA SER A 234 32.38 1.09 12.31
C SER A 234 33.63 1.74 11.69
N SER A 235 34.56 2.18 12.52
CA SER A 235 35.94 2.43 12.10
C SER A 235 36.55 1.07 11.71
N PHE A 236 36.24 0.62 10.50
CA PHE A 236 36.93 -0.48 9.86
C PHE A 236 38.12 0.02 9.01
N GLU A 237 38.43 1.31 9.03
CA GLU A 237 39.58 1.90 8.33
C GLU A 237 40.71 2.40 9.25
N ASP A 238 40.62 2.29 10.58
CA ASP A 238 41.72 2.71 11.47
C ASP A 238 42.73 1.61 11.85
N ARG A 239 42.63 0.42 11.23
CA ARG A 239 43.64 -0.66 11.39
C ARG A 239 43.79 -1.52 10.13
N MET A 240 44.27 -0.90 9.05
CA MET A 240 45.25 -1.51 8.14
C MET A 240 46.35 -0.48 7.88
#